data_AF-A0AB73UKR5-F1
#
_entry.id   AF-A0AB73UKR5-F1
#
_cell.length_a   1.000
_cell.length_b   1.000
_cell.length_c   1.000
_cell.angle_alpha   90.00
_cell.angle_beta   90.00
_cell.angle_gamma   90.00
#
_symmetry.space_group_name_H-M   'P 1'
#
loop_
_entity.id
_entity.type
_entity.pdbx_description
1 polymer ?
#
loop_
_entity_poly.entity_id
_entity_poly.type
_entity_poly.pdbx_seq_one_letter_code
_entity_poly.pdbx_strand_id
1 'polypeptide(L)'
;MSQAVRSKRKEMESGDRVVLINEIKNGVIEIPPLEEGRIIDLRNQVEANVWFYGIGHFRTEPISEALQLDTSFHKNGKLQGIVLELKRESFAIKHQYNEKFERHTVNEDKALTIPFFEKHDDYRFPSNTQKNVGGGKFETIYQYYLNYIIDAVEDGFEEWVNSALKTREIEEHEKESGEYPEEWERCLTDESNDLFFKKQRELELAFAKATGVYYNFQGGLVFE
;
A
#
# COMPACT_ATOMS: atom_id res chain seq x y z
N MET A 1 -17.75 20.81 -22.82
CA MET A 1 -17.48 21.15 -21.41
C MET A 1 -17.53 19.87 -20.61
N SER A 2 -16.40 19.37 -20.10
CA SER A 2 -16.39 18.17 -19.26
C SER A 2 -17.13 18.48 -17.96
N GLN A 3 -18.06 17.61 -17.58
CA GLN A 3 -18.86 17.76 -16.37
C GLN A 3 -17.93 17.54 -15.17
N ALA A 4 -17.89 18.48 -14.23
CA ALA A 4 -17.07 18.35 -13.02
C ALA A 4 -17.49 17.11 -12.22
N VAL A 5 -16.51 16.29 -11.81
CA VAL A 5 -16.77 15.01 -11.13
C VAL A 5 -16.57 15.20 -9.63
N ARG A 6 -17.49 14.65 -8.83
CA ARG A 6 -17.34 14.62 -7.37
C ARG A 6 -16.22 13.66 -6.99
N SER A 7 -15.26 14.13 -6.18
CA SER A 7 -14.21 13.25 -5.67
C SER A 7 -14.82 12.10 -4.88
N LYS A 8 -14.37 10.87 -5.18
CA LYS A 8 -14.80 9.65 -4.51
C LYS A 8 -13.59 8.94 -3.95
N ARG A 9 -13.56 8.79 -2.62
CA ARG A 9 -12.60 7.94 -1.91
C ARG A 9 -13.29 6.63 -1.54
N LYS A 10 -12.50 5.57 -1.39
CA LYS A 10 -13.00 4.24 -0.98
C LYS A 10 -13.49 4.36 0.45
N GLU A 11 -14.77 4.11 0.70
CA GLU A 11 -15.29 4.07 2.06
C GLU A 11 -14.68 2.88 2.81
N MET A 12 -14.44 3.06 4.10
CA MET A 12 -13.99 1.99 4.99
C MET A 12 -15.16 1.09 5.34
N GLU A 13 -14.95 -0.21 5.28
CA GLU A 13 -15.92 -1.23 5.67
C GLU A 13 -15.31 -2.20 6.69
N SER A 14 -16.14 -2.71 7.60
CA SER A 14 -15.70 -3.75 8.53
C SER A 14 -15.32 -4.99 7.75
N GLY A 15 -14.13 -5.50 8.00
CA GLY A 15 -13.55 -6.62 7.30
C GLY A 15 -12.53 -6.24 6.22
N ASP A 16 -12.44 -4.96 5.83
CA ASP A 16 -11.44 -4.46 4.89
C ASP A 16 -10.02 -4.77 5.40
N ARG A 17 -9.17 -5.24 4.48
CA ARG A 17 -7.73 -5.33 4.71
C ARG A 17 -7.14 -3.95 4.52
N VAL A 18 -6.26 -3.57 5.43
CA VAL A 18 -5.57 -2.28 5.40
C VAL A 18 -4.08 -2.49 5.57
N VAL A 19 -3.33 -1.48 5.17
CA VAL A 19 -1.87 -1.45 5.27
C VAL A 19 -1.46 -0.17 5.97
N LEU A 20 -0.57 -0.25 6.95
CA LEU A 20 -0.05 0.94 7.62
C LEU A 20 0.81 1.78 6.68
N ILE A 21 0.56 3.08 6.69
CA ILE A 21 1.29 4.03 5.87
C ILE A 21 2.43 4.70 6.65
N ASN A 22 2.26 4.79 7.97
CA ASN A 22 3.24 5.36 8.87
C ASN A 22 3.53 4.36 9.98
N GLU A 23 4.76 4.41 10.47
CA GLU A 23 5.16 3.66 11.64
C GLU A 23 4.31 4.09 12.86
N ILE A 24 3.88 3.10 13.64
CA ILE A 24 3.23 3.34 14.93
C ILE A 24 4.26 3.07 16.02
N LYS A 25 4.51 4.06 16.87
CA LYS A 25 5.38 3.96 18.06
C LYS A 25 4.65 4.45 19.30
N ASN A 26 4.07 3.50 20.05
CA ASN A 26 3.31 3.75 21.27
C ASN A 26 3.89 2.92 22.42
N GLY A 27 4.90 3.45 23.10
CA GLY A 27 5.58 2.73 24.20
C GLY A 27 6.27 1.48 23.68
N VAL A 28 5.83 0.30 24.13
CA VAL A 28 6.36 -1.02 23.71
C VAL A 28 5.72 -1.55 22.41
N ILE A 29 4.74 -0.83 21.87
CA ILE A 29 4.08 -1.17 20.60
C ILE A 29 4.81 -0.44 19.49
N GLU A 30 5.50 -1.20 18.66
CA GLU A 30 6.13 -0.72 17.42
C GLU A 30 5.57 -1.54 16.26
N ILE A 31 4.88 -0.88 15.33
CA ILE A 31 4.37 -1.51 14.12
C ILE A 31 4.96 -0.79 12.91
N PRO A 32 5.75 -1.47 12.06
CA PRO A 32 6.38 -0.84 10.93
C PRO A 32 5.34 -0.42 9.87
N PRO A 33 5.71 0.52 8.97
CA PRO A 33 4.93 0.76 7.76
C PRO A 33 4.81 -0.53 6.94
N LEU A 34 3.76 -0.59 6.13
CA LEU A 34 3.39 -1.73 5.30
C LEU A 34 2.91 -2.98 6.06
N GLU A 35 2.82 -2.93 7.39
CA GLU A 35 2.18 -4.00 8.16
C GLU A 35 0.69 -4.08 7.84
N GLU A 36 0.19 -5.29 7.67
CA GLU A 36 -1.19 -5.54 7.33
C GLU A 36 -2.09 -5.65 8.56
N GLY A 37 -3.26 -5.02 8.45
CA GLY A 37 -4.30 -5.11 9.45
C GLY A 37 -5.66 -5.40 8.83
N ARG A 38 -6.66 -5.61 9.69
CA ARG A 38 -8.05 -5.74 9.30
C ARG A 38 -8.92 -4.79 10.11
N ILE A 39 -9.79 -4.03 9.44
CA ILE A 39 -10.80 -3.25 10.15
C ILE A 39 -11.79 -4.22 10.80
N ILE A 40 -11.92 -4.16 12.12
CA ILE A 40 -12.87 -5.00 12.87
C ILE A 40 -14.11 -4.23 13.33
N ASP A 41 -13.99 -2.92 13.45
CA ASP A 41 -15.07 -2.02 13.85
C ASP A 41 -14.79 -0.60 13.34
N LEU A 42 -15.82 0.15 12.96
CA LEU A 42 -15.71 1.56 12.59
C LEU A 42 -17.00 2.31 12.96
N ARG A 43 -16.86 3.51 13.52
CA ARG A 43 -18.00 4.37 13.91
C ARG A 43 -18.36 5.38 12.83
N ASN A 44 -17.38 5.78 12.02
CA ASN A 44 -17.47 6.84 11.04
C ASN A 44 -16.40 6.63 9.95
N GLN A 45 -16.30 7.56 9.00
CA GLN A 45 -15.32 7.49 7.92
C GLN A 45 -14.00 8.24 8.22
N VAL A 46 -13.75 8.58 9.48
CA VAL A 46 -12.57 9.33 9.97
C VAL A 46 -11.60 8.42 10.72
N GLU A 47 -12.09 7.42 11.43
CA GLU A 47 -11.30 6.48 12.22
C GLU A 47 -11.88 5.06 12.19
N ALA A 48 -11.02 4.07 12.44
CA ALA A 48 -11.39 2.66 12.47
C ALA A 48 -10.55 1.91 13.50
N ASN A 49 -11.16 0.90 14.13
CA ASN A 49 -10.46 -0.08 14.96
C ASN A 49 -9.83 -1.14 14.04
N VAL A 50 -8.50 -1.14 13.96
CA VAL A 50 -7.72 -2.02 13.10
C VAL A 50 -7.03 -3.07 13.96
N TRP A 51 -7.28 -4.33 13.65
CA TRP A 51 -6.61 -5.47 14.26
C TRP A 51 -5.36 -5.84 13.46
N PHE A 52 -4.21 -5.83 14.13
CA PHE A 52 -2.95 -6.34 13.61
C PHE A 52 -2.70 -7.73 14.17
N TYR A 53 -2.72 -8.73 13.29
CA TYR A 53 -2.45 -10.11 13.67
C TYR A 53 -0.95 -10.29 13.94
N GLY A 54 -0.60 -11.24 14.81
CA GLY A 54 0.79 -11.64 15.00
C GLY A 54 1.64 -10.69 15.87
N ILE A 55 1.14 -9.50 16.23
CA ILE A 55 1.80 -8.64 17.22
C ILE A 55 1.70 -9.28 18.61
N GLY A 56 2.85 -9.43 19.26
CA GLY A 56 3.02 -10.10 20.55
C GLY A 56 2.89 -11.62 20.47
N HIS A 57 3.18 -12.20 19.30
CA HIS A 57 3.12 -13.65 19.12
C HIS A 57 4.35 -14.33 19.73
N PHE A 58 5.51 -13.70 19.63
CA PHE A 58 6.77 -14.23 20.16
C PHE A 58 7.03 -13.73 21.58
N ARG A 59 7.63 -14.59 22.40
CA ARG A 59 7.94 -14.31 23.81
C ARG A 59 8.91 -13.13 23.97
N THR A 60 9.82 -12.99 23.01
CA THR A 60 10.89 -11.98 22.98
C THR A 60 10.42 -10.63 22.46
N GLU A 61 9.15 -10.50 22.07
CA GLU A 61 8.62 -9.19 21.68
C GLU A 61 8.44 -8.30 22.92
N PRO A 62 8.80 -7.01 22.85
CA PRO A 62 8.71 -6.10 23.99
C PRO A 62 7.32 -6.06 24.64
N ILE A 63 6.26 -6.17 23.84
CA ILE A 63 4.88 -6.20 24.35
C ILE A 63 4.58 -7.48 25.13
N SER A 64 5.09 -8.63 24.68
CA SER A 64 4.89 -9.92 25.33
C SER A 64 5.60 -9.98 26.67
N GLU A 65 6.82 -9.43 26.73
CA GLU A 65 7.60 -9.29 27.96
C GLU A 65 6.92 -8.33 28.94
N ALA A 66 6.47 -7.17 28.46
CA ALA A 66 5.79 -6.16 29.27
C ALA A 66 4.47 -6.69 29.87
N LEU A 67 3.73 -7.51 29.13
CA LEU A 67 2.49 -8.17 29.57
C LEU A 67 2.75 -9.44 30.39
N GLN A 68 4.00 -9.85 30.59
CA GLN A 68 4.39 -11.04 31.33
C GLN A 68 3.66 -12.32 30.86
N LEU A 69 3.52 -12.48 29.55
CA LEU A 69 2.79 -13.60 28.94
C LEU A 69 3.58 -14.93 28.96
N ASP A 70 4.55 -15.04 29.86
CA ASP A 70 5.48 -16.14 29.93
C ASP A 70 4.79 -17.47 30.26
N THR A 71 5.46 -18.53 29.88
CA THR A 71 4.91 -19.47 28.92
C THR A 71 5.34 -20.90 29.31
N SER A 72 5.44 -21.04 30.63
CA SER A 72 5.27 -22.24 31.40
C SER A 72 3.94 -22.08 32.13
N PHE A 73 2.90 -22.78 31.69
CA PHE A 73 1.55 -22.81 32.29
C PHE A 73 0.60 -21.60 32.04
N HIS A 74 0.72 -20.86 30.93
CA HIS A 74 -0.26 -19.86 30.42
C HIS A 74 -1.28 -19.32 31.45
N LYS A 75 -0.82 -18.75 32.58
CA LYS A 75 -1.74 -18.47 33.71
C LYS A 75 -2.87 -17.52 33.32
N ASN A 76 -2.63 -16.65 32.33
CA ASN A 76 -3.54 -15.58 31.88
C ASN A 76 -3.76 -15.52 30.36
N GLY A 77 -3.44 -16.58 29.59
CA GLY A 77 -3.68 -16.66 28.14
C GLY A 77 -2.49 -16.31 27.22
N LYS A 78 -2.77 -16.08 25.93
CA LYS A 78 -1.81 -15.71 24.87
C LYS A 78 -2.30 -14.47 24.12
N LEU A 79 -1.38 -13.58 23.74
CA LEU A 79 -1.66 -12.45 22.86
C LEU A 79 -1.67 -12.92 21.38
N GLN A 80 -2.72 -12.58 20.65
CA GLN A 80 -2.93 -12.97 19.24
C GLN A 80 -2.94 -11.76 18.29
N GLY A 81 -2.40 -10.64 18.73
CA GLY A 81 -2.47 -9.36 18.03
C GLY A 81 -3.08 -8.27 18.89
N ILE A 82 -3.09 -7.06 18.35
CA ILE A 82 -3.58 -5.86 19.03
C ILE A 82 -4.56 -5.12 18.15
N VAL A 83 -5.52 -4.45 18.80
CA VAL A 83 -6.46 -3.55 18.13
C VAL A 83 -6.05 -2.13 18.48
N LEU A 84 -5.88 -1.30 17.44
CA LEU A 84 -5.62 0.12 17.59
C LEU A 84 -6.72 0.90 16.88
N GLU A 85 -7.22 1.95 17.53
CA GLU A 85 -8.06 2.95 16.88
C GLU A 85 -7.14 3.86 16.06
N LEU A 86 -7.26 3.78 14.75
CA LEU A 86 -6.43 4.52 13.81
C LEU A 86 -7.27 5.53 13.04
N LYS A 87 -6.69 6.71 12.83
CA LYS A 87 -7.24 7.67 11.87
C LYS A 87 -7.10 7.10 10.46
N ARG A 88 -8.06 7.43 9.60
CA ARG A 88 -8.06 7.06 8.18
C ARG A 88 -6.79 7.49 7.44
N GLU A 89 -6.14 8.56 7.87
CA GLU A 89 -4.87 9.04 7.27
C GLU A 89 -3.65 8.18 7.63
N SER A 90 -3.78 7.26 8.60
CA SER A 90 -2.69 6.40 9.07
C SER A 90 -2.57 5.09 8.29
N PHE A 91 -3.56 4.73 7.48
CA PHE A 91 -3.59 3.47 6.72
C PHE A 91 -4.22 3.63 5.33
N ALA A 92 -3.88 2.70 4.44
CA ALA A 92 -4.49 2.57 3.12
C ALA A 92 -5.32 1.30 3.06
N ILE A 93 -6.42 1.33 2.31
CA ILE A 93 -7.26 0.14 2.08
C ILE A 93 -6.61 -0.70 0.99
N LYS A 94 -6.38 -1.99 1.25
CA LYS A 94 -5.76 -2.91 0.31
C LYS A 94 -6.70 -3.19 -0.85
N HIS A 95 -6.26 -2.84 -2.06
CA HIS A 95 -6.97 -3.10 -3.30
C HIS A 95 -7.19 -4.61 -3.48
N GLN A 96 -8.46 -5.02 -3.67
CA GLN A 96 -8.79 -6.40 -4.00
C GLN A 96 -9.12 -6.51 -5.49
N TYR A 97 -8.71 -7.61 -6.14
CA TYR A 97 -8.90 -7.86 -7.57
C TYR A 97 -10.37 -7.75 -8.05
N ASN A 98 -11.35 -7.98 -7.17
CA ASN A 98 -12.78 -7.89 -7.47
C ASN A 98 -13.43 -6.55 -7.07
N GLU A 99 -12.70 -5.65 -6.44
CA GLU A 99 -13.23 -4.35 -6.05
C GLU A 99 -13.13 -3.36 -7.22
N LYS A 100 -14.28 -2.85 -7.67
CA LYS A 100 -14.32 -1.86 -8.75
C LYS A 100 -13.88 -0.50 -8.20
N PHE A 101 -12.61 -0.17 -8.37
CA PHE A 101 -12.11 1.17 -8.09
C PHE A 101 -12.39 2.20 -9.19
N GLU A 102 -13.13 1.81 -10.24
CA GLU A 102 -13.41 2.57 -11.49
C GLU A 102 -13.88 4.02 -11.32
N ARG A 103 -14.38 4.41 -10.14
CA ARG A 103 -14.86 5.79 -9.86
C ARG A 103 -14.05 6.53 -8.80
N HIS A 104 -13.00 5.93 -8.26
CA HIS A 104 -12.16 6.58 -7.27
C HIS A 104 -11.30 7.63 -7.92
N THR A 105 -11.17 8.78 -7.27
CA THR A 105 -10.40 9.89 -7.79
C THR A 105 -9.34 10.34 -6.81
N VAL A 106 -8.22 10.78 -7.36
CA VAL A 106 -7.09 11.31 -6.62
C VAL A 106 -6.79 12.69 -7.20
N ASN A 107 -6.64 13.68 -6.31
CA ASN A 107 -6.29 15.03 -6.74
C ASN A 107 -4.90 15.04 -7.41
N GLU A 108 -4.73 15.89 -8.43
CA GLU A 108 -3.50 16.03 -9.20
C GLU A 108 -2.29 16.33 -8.30
N ASP A 109 -2.44 17.21 -7.30
CA ASP A 109 -1.38 17.55 -6.36
C ASP A 109 -0.85 16.35 -5.57
N LYS A 110 -1.74 15.41 -5.22
CA LYS A 110 -1.35 14.14 -4.56
C LYS A 110 -0.80 13.13 -5.56
N ALA A 111 -1.42 12.99 -6.73
CA ALA A 111 -0.99 12.03 -7.74
C ALA A 111 0.46 12.30 -8.17
N LEU A 112 0.84 13.58 -8.35
CA LEU A 112 2.20 14.01 -8.70
C LEU A 112 3.26 13.74 -7.60
N THR A 113 2.86 13.28 -6.41
CA THR A 113 3.83 12.82 -5.39
C THR A 113 4.21 11.34 -5.54
N ILE A 114 3.51 10.61 -6.40
CA ILE A 114 3.73 9.18 -6.63
C ILE A 114 4.89 9.05 -7.64
N PRO A 115 5.94 8.26 -7.34
CA PRO A 115 6.99 7.98 -8.31
C PRO A 115 6.42 7.43 -9.61
N PHE A 116 7.05 7.76 -10.74
CA PHE A 116 6.64 7.38 -12.11
C PHE A 116 5.35 8.03 -12.63
N PHE A 117 4.57 8.71 -11.78
CA PHE A 117 3.39 9.44 -12.25
C PHE A 117 3.76 10.86 -12.72
N GLU A 118 3.38 11.20 -13.95
CA GLU A 118 3.57 12.53 -14.52
C GLU A 118 2.23 13.24 -14.78
N LYS A 119 2.29 14.53 -15.08
CA LYS A 119 1.10 15.31 -15.39
C LYS A 119 0.61 14.96 -16.80
N HIS A 120 -0.58 14.38 -16.88
CA HIS A 120 -1.27 14.12 -18.15
C HIS A 120 -2.50 15.00 -18.33
N ASP A 121 -2.42 15.98 -19.24
CA ASP A 121 -3.48 16.97 -19.48
C ASP A 121 -4.76 16.36 -20.08
N ASP A 122 -4.64 15.28 -20.85
CA ASP A 122 -5.78 14.65 -21.56
C ASP A 122 -6.63 13.74 -20.65
N TYR A 123 -6.06 13.30 -19.53
CA TYR A 123 -6.69 12.36 -18.60
C TYR A 123 -7.18 13.01 -17.30
N ARG A 124 -6.79 14.26 -17.04
CA ARG A 124 -7.28 15.02 -15.89
C ARG A 124 -8.64 15.63 -16.16
N PHE A 125 -9.44 15.73 -15.12
CA PHE A 125 -10.75 16.38 -15.17
C PHE A 125 -10.94 17.31 -13.98
N PRO A 126 -11.75 18.38 -14.14
CA PRO A 126 -12.01 19.31 -13.05
C PRO A 126 -12.78 18.62 -11.92
N SER A 127 -12.33 18.87 -10.69
CA SER A 127 -13.07 18.56 -9.47
C SER A 127 -14.27 19.50 -9.33
N ASN A 128 -15.31 19.02 -8.64
CA ASN A 128 -16.41 19.88 -8.19
C ASN A 128 -16.01 20.78 -7.00
N THR A 129 -14.80 20.60 -6.46
CA THR A 129 -14.21 21.44 -5.42
C THR A 129 -13.19 22.40 -6.00
N GLN A 130 -13.06 23.57 -5.38
CA GLN A 130 -12.09 24.59 -5.77
C GLN A 130 -11.21 24.96 -4.58
N LYS A 131 -9.97 25.36 -4.86
CA LYS A 131 -9.01 25.81 -3.86
C LYS A 131 -9.08 27.33 -3.76
N ASN A 132 -9.34 27.86 -2.57
CA ASN A 132 -9.22 29.30 -2.32
C ASN A 132 -7.73 29.66 -2.26
N VAL A 133 -7.27 30.50 -3.18
CA VAL A 133 -5.87 30.95 -3.26
C VAL A 133 -5.66 32.33 -2.61
N GLY A 134 -6.63 32.78 -1.82
CA GLY A 134 -6.59 34.06 -1.13
C GLY A 134 -7.21 35.19 -1.96
N GLY A 135 -7.63 36.26 -1.29
CA GLY A 135 -8.22 37.43 -1.94
C GLY A 135 -9.53 37.15 -2.68
N GLY A 136 -10.28 36.11 -2.28
CA GLY A 136 -11.54 35.72 -2.93
C GLY A 136 -11.37 35.02 -4.29
N LYS A 137 -10.14 34.65 -4.67
CA LYS A 137 -9.86 33.90 -5.90
C LYS A 137 -9.90 32.40 -5.64
N PHE A 138 -10.51 31.67 -6.56
CA PHE A 138 -10.64 30.22 -6.49
C PHE A 138 -10.01 29.60 -7.74
N GLU A 139 -9.16 28.60 -7.52
CA GLU A 139 -8.57 27.80 -8.58
C GLU A 139 -9.23 26.43 -8.67
N THR A 140 -9.41 25.95 -9.90
CA THR A 140 -9.93 24.62 -10.18
C THR A 140 -8.93 23.57 -9.71
N ILE A 141 -9.40 22.62 -8.90
CA ILE A 141 -8.62 21.44 -8.56
C ILE A 141 -8.81 20.43 -9.68
N TYR A 142 -7.72 19.87 -10.20
CA TYR A 142 -7.74 18.76 -11.14
C TYR A 142 -7.57 17.44 -10.42
N GLN A 143 -8.11 16.37 -10.99
CA GLN A 143 -8.05 15.02 -10.44
C GLN A 143 -7.97 13.99 -11.57
N TYR A 144 -7.48 12.80 -11.22
CA TYR A 144 -7.39 11.61 -12.08
C TYR A 144 -8.22 10.48 -11.48
N TYR A 145 -8.62 9.53 -12.32
CA TYR A 145 -9.14 8.25 -11.84
C TYR A 145 -8.01 7.40 -11.29
N LEU A 146 -8.28 6.65 -10.22
CA LEU A 146 -7.28 5.80 -9.57
C LEU A 146 -6.67 4.78 -10.55
N ASN A 147 -7.50 4.13 -11.37
CA ASN A 147 -7.03 3.12 -12.33
C ASN A 147 -6.03 3.72 -13.33
N TYR A 148 -6.27 4.94 -13.80
CA TYR A 148 -5.32 5.61 -14.69
C TYR A 148 -3.96 5.85 -14.03
N ILE A 149 -3.96 6.22 -12.74
CA ILE A 149 -2.71 6.37 -11.98
C ILE A 149 -2.02 5.02 -11.82
N ILE A 150 -2.77 3.96 -11.52
CA ILE A 150 -2.21 2.60 -11.40
C ILE A 150 -1.52 2.20 -12.70
N ASP A 151 -2.22 2.31 -13.84
CA ASP A 151 -1.69 1.94 -15.15
C ASP A 151 -0.41 2.72 -15.48
N ALA A 152 -0.45 4.06 -15.36
CA ALA A 152 0.72 4.91 -15.66
C ALA A 152 1.93 4.63 -14.75
N VAL A 153 1.68 4.32 -13.48
CA VAL A 153 2.74 3.99 -12.51
C VAL A 153 3.30 2.59 -12.75
N GLU A 154 2.45 1.62 -13.11
CA GLU A 154 2.86 0.26 -13.48
C GLU A 154 3.76 0.29 -14.73
N ASP A 155 3.35 1.00 -15.77
CA ASP A 155 4.13 1.19 -17.01
C ASP A 155 5.51 1.80 -16.71
N GLY A 156 5.55 2.89 -15.93
CA GLY A 156 6.82 3.53 -15.58
C GLY A 156 7.69 2.69 -14.64
N PHE A 157 7.08 1.86 -13.79
CA PHE A 157 7.82 0.92 -12.95
C PHE A 157 8.39 -0.24 -13.77
N GLU A 158 7.65 -0.76 -14.75
CA GLU A 158 8.12 -1.77 -15.71
C GLU A 158 9.31 -1.25 -16.54
N GLU A 159 9.25 -0.03 -17.06
CA GLU A 159 10.39 0.59 -17.76
C GLU A 159 11.63 0.68 -16.86
N TRP A 160 11.44 1.04 -15.58
CA TRP A 160 12.53 1.07 -14.61
C TRP A 160 13.08 -0.33 -14.32
N VAL A 161 12.23 -1.34 -14.15
CA VAL A 161 12.62 -2.74 -13.96
C VAL A 161 13.50 -3.22 -15.12
N ASN A 162 13.03 -2.99 -16.36
CA ASN A 162 13.72 -3.41 -17.58
C ASN A 162 15.07 -2.71 -17.80
N SER A 163 15.26 -1.49 -17.28
CA SER A 163 16.49 -0.71 -17.47
C SER A 163 17.47 -0.81 -16.30
N ALA A 164 17.00 -0.98 -15.07
CA ALA A 164 17.82 -0.93 -13.87
C ALA A 164 18.23 -2.32 -13.35
N LEU A 165 17.42 -3.35 -13.60
CA LEU A 165 17.64 -4.67 -13.04
C LEU A 165 18.40 -5.58 -14.00
N LYS A 166 19.15 -6.51 -13.42
CA LYS A 166 19.92 -7.52 -14.15
C LYS A 166 19.36 -8.90 -13.87
N THR A 167 19.35 -9.72 -14.91
CA THR A 167 18.94 -11.12 -14.84
C THR A 167 20.12 -12.05 -15.07
N ARG A 168 20.13 -13.18 -14.37
CA ARG A 168 21.05 -14.31 -14.57
C ARG A 168 20.30 -15.51 -15.14
N GLU A 169 21.04 -16.45 -15.70
CA GLU A 169 20.48 -17.76 -16.06
C GLU A 169 20.26 -18.58 -14.78
N ILE A 170 19.21 -19.39 -14.79
CA ILE A 170 18.91 -20.33 -13.71
C ILE A 170 19.74 -21.59 -13.95
N GLU A 171 20.47 -22.03 -12.93
CA GLU A 171 21.29 -23.23 -13.04
C GLU A 171 20.41 -24.49 -13.05
N GLU A 172 20.86 -25.56 -13.73
CA GLU A 172 20.09 -26.80 -13.88
C GLU A 172 19.71 -27.41 -12.52
N HIS A 173 20.61 -27.32 -11.54
CA HIS A 173 20.37 -27.80 -10.18
C HIS A 173 19.30 -26.98 -9.42
N GLU A 174 19.13 -25.69 -9.75
CA GLU A 174 18.08 -24.84 -9.16
C GLU A 174 16.72 -25.18 -9.79
N LYS A 175 16.68 -25.53 -11.08
CA LYS A 175 15.45 -26.02 -11.73
C LYS A 175 14.99 -27.35 -11.14
N GLU A 176 15.92 -28.27 -10.89
CA GLU A 176 15.63 -29.57 -10.28
C GLU A 176 15.15 -29.47 -8.83
N SER A 177 15.53 -28.38 -8.13
CA SER A 177 15.12 -28.14 -6.74
C SER A 177 13.66 -27.68 -6.58
N GLY A 178 13.04 -27.20 -7.66
CA GLY A 178 11.70 -26.61 -7.65
C GLY A 178 11.65 -25.19 -7.05
N GLU A 179 12.80 -24.53 -6.85
CA GLU A 179 12.85 -23.14 -6.37
C GLU A 179 12.30 -22.14 -7.40
N TYR A 180 12.32 -22.48 -8.68
CA TYR A 180 11.79 -21.69 -9.78
C TYR A 180 10.82 -22.52 -10.64
N PRO A 181 9.84 -21.90 -11.30
CA PRO A 181 9.02 -22.58 -12.30
C PRO A 181 9.89 -23.22 -13.40
N GLU A 182 9.50 -24.41 -13.86
CA GLU A 182 10.30 -25.20 -14.82
C GLU A 182 10.56 -24.45 -16.14
N GLU A 183 9.59 -23.64 -16.55
CA GLU A 183 9.60 -22.83 -17.77
C GLU A 183 10.47 -21.57 -17.68
N TRP A 184 10.99 -21.22 -16.49
CA TRP A 184 11.86 -20.07 -16.35
C TRP A 184 13.30 -20.39 -16.80
N GLU A 185 13.86 -19.54 -17.65
CA GLU A 185 15.27 -19.62 -18.07
C GLU A 185 16.15 -18.63 -17.31
N ARG A 186 15.56 -17.55 -16.80
CA ARG A 186 16.28 -16.45 -16.16
C ARG A 186 15.54 -15.98 -14.91
N CYS A 187 16.30 -15.54 -13.92
CA CYS A 187 15.80 -14.88 -12.72
C CYS A 187 16.58 -13.59 -12.46
N LEU A 188 16.07 -12.72 -11.59
CA LEU A 188 16.83 -11.56 -11.12
C LEU A 188 18.10 -12.02 -10.38
N THR A 189 19.18 -11.25 -10.49
CA THR A 189 20.32 -11.44 -9.56
C THR A 189 19.88 -11.08 -8.15
N ASP A 190 20.53 -11.63 -7.11
CA ASP A 190 20.21 -11.30 -5.71
C ASP A 190 20.23 -9.79 -5.45
N GLU A 191 21.25 -9.09 -5.97
CA GLU A 191 21.35 -7.63 -5.90
C GLU A 191 20.16 -6.92 -6.58
N SER A 192 19.69 -7.46 -7.72
CA SER A 192 18.55 -6.89 -8.44
C SER A 192 17.22 -7.20 -7.74
N ASN A 193 17.14 -8.35 -7.05
CA ASN A 193 15.98 -8.75 -6.28
C ASN A 193 15.80 -7.84 -5.05
N ASP A 194 16.88 -7.59 -4.31
CA ASP A 194 16.89 -6.63 -3.20
C ASP A 194 16.54 -5.22 -3.67
N LEU A 195 17.09 -4.80 -4.82
CA LEU A 195 16.81 -3.49 -5.41
C LEU A 195 15.35 -3.36 -5.86
N PHE A 196 14.78 -4.41 -6.45
CA PHE A 196 13.37 -4.50 -6.84
C PHE A 196 12.47 -4.30 -5.61
N PHE A 197 12.61 -5.15 -4.58
CA PHE A 197 11.74 -5.08 -3.40
C PHE A 197 11.89 -3.76 -2.64
N LYS A 198 13.09 -3.18 -2.60
CA LYS A 198 13.29 -1.84 -2.03
C LYS A 198 12.52 -0.79 -2.80
N LYS A 199 12.64 -0.76 -4.14
CA LYS A 199 11.96 0.22 -4.98
C LYS A 199 10.45 0.04 -4.96
N GLN A 200 9.99 -1.21 -4.99
CA GLN A 200 8.58 -1.58 -4.87
C GLN A 200 7.99 -1.06 -3.56
N ARG A 201 8.63 -1.31 -2.41
CA ARG A 201 8.16 -0.78 -1.11
C ARG A 201 8.12 0.74 -1.07
N GLU A 202 9.12 1.43 -1.63
CA GLU A 202 9.13 2.89 -1.74
C GLU A 202 7.94 3.40 -2.57
N LEU A 203 7.69 2.76 -3.71
CA LEU A 203 6.59 3.08 -4.62
C LEU A 203 5.22 2.86 -3.97
N GLU A 204 5.00 1.66 -3.45
CA GLU A 204 3.75 1.25 -2.81
C GLU A 204 3.40 2.16 -1.62
N LEU A 205 4.40 2.54 -0.83
CA LEU A 205 4.19 3.45 0.29
C LEU A 205 3.81 4.86 -0.17
N ALA A 206 4.47 5.38 -1.20
CA ALA A 206 4.14 6.69 -1.77
C ALA A 206 2.73 6.69 -2.40
N PHE A 207 2.40 5.64 -3.15
CA PHE A 207 1.08 5.44 -3.72
C PHE A 207 0.01 5.37 -2.62
N ALA A 208 0.22 4.57 -1.57
CA ALA A 208 -0.69 4.45 -0.44
C ALA A 208 -0.92 5.79 0.28
N LYS A 209 0.14 6.58 0.49
CA LYS A 209 0.06 7.95 1.06
C LYS A 209 -0.80 8.89 0.22
N ALA A 210 -0.62 8.84 -1.10
CA ALA A 210 -1.29 9.74 -2.02
C ALA A 210 -2.78 9.39 -2.21
N THR A 211 -3.08 8.10 -2.35
CA THR A 211 -4.41 7.62 -2.79
C THR A 211 -5.29 7.15 -1.64
N GLY A 212 -4.69 6.72 -0.52
CA GLY A 212 -5.39 6.00 0.55
C GLY A 212 -5.77 4.57 0.18
N VAL A 213 -5.21 4.05 -0.91
CA VAL A 213 -5.37 2.67 -1.40
C VAL A 213 -3.98 2.05 -1.54
N TYR A 214 -3.82 0.82 -1.07
CA TYR A 214 -2.59 0.06 -1.25
C TYR A 214 -2.78 -0.86 -2.45
N TYR A 215 -1.85 -0.79 -3.39
CA TYR A 215 -1.80 -1.61 -4.60
C TYR A 215 -0.40 -2.24 -4.69
N ASN A 216 -0.33 -3.53 -5.03
CA ASN A 216 0.92 -4.26 -5.16
C ASN A 216 1.39 -4.19 -6.62
N PHE A 217 2.38 -3.34 -6.87
CA PHE A 217 2.94 -3.11 -8.21
C PHE A 217 3.89 -4.24 -8.59
N GLN A 218 3.72 -4.83 -9.77
CA GLN A 218 4.55 -5.96 -10.21
C GLN A 218 5.75 -5.52 -11.05
N GLY A 219 5.68 -4.35 -11.68
CA GLY A 219 6.71 -3.84 -12.59
C GLY A 219 6.91 -4.73 -13.80
N GLY A 220 5.82 -5.31 -14.31
CA GLY A 220 5.83 -6.24 -15.45
C GLY A 220 6.38 -7.65 -15.13
N LEU A 221 6.81 -7.91 -13.90
CA LEU A 221 7.21 -9.25 -13.47
C LEU A 221 5.96 -10.08 -13.16
N VAL A 222 5.77 -11.20 -13.86
CA VAL A 222 4.71 -12.15 -13.52
C VAL A 222 5.24 -13.07 -12.43
N PHE A 223 4.86 -12.82 -11.18
CA PHE A 223 4.99 -13.80 -10.10
C PHE A 223 3.69 -14.59 -10.03
N GLU A 224 3.66 -15.82 -10.53
CA GLU A 224 2.53 -16.75 -10.32
C GLU A 224 2.62 -17.47 -8.97
#